data_AF-F0ZBF4-F1
#
_entry.id   AF-F0ZBF4-F1
#
_cell.length_a   1.000
_cell.length_b   1.000
_cell.length_c   1.000
_cell.angle_alpha   90.00
_cell.angle_beta   90.00
_cell.angle_gamma   90.00
#
_symmetry.space_group_name_H-M   'P 1'
#
loop_
_entity.id
_entity.type
_entity.pdbx_description
1 polymer ?
#
loop_
_entity_poly.entity_id
_entity_poly.type
_entity_poly.pdbx_seq_one_letter_code
_entity_poly.pdbx_strand_id
1 'polypeptide(L)'
;MKSLNSFLFGEETCFTIHGYPSCPYYQRAIKLGDAIEQGNKNIKVTVNEVDKEEWKEFLEKESVGLGQRAKYHQTCPMVVEGCTDDSKAFVGGFSDFLNQSKKRNYLKSNK
;
A
#
# COMPACT_ATOMS: atom_id res chain seq x y z
N MET A 1 -5.49 19.25 17.00
CA MET A 1 -6.89 18.90 17.33
C MET A 1 -7.24 17.66 16.53
N LYS A 2 -7.63 16.55 17.18
CA LYS A 2 -8.07 15.33 16.47
C LYS A 2 -9.52 15.56 15.99
N SER A 3 -9.77 15.31 14.71
CA SER A 3 -11.10 15.44 14.11
C SER A 3 -12.12 14.52 14.79
N LEU A 4 -13.37 14.96 14.94
CA LEU A 4 -14.50 14.13 15.42
C LEU A 4 -14.60 12.79 14.67
N ASN A 5 -14.17 12.72 13.40
CA ASN A 5 -14.10 11.49 12.62
C ASN A 5 -13.05 10.49 13.14
N SER A 6 -11.89 10.96 13.61
CA SER A 6 -10.83 10.13 14.19
C SER A 6 -11.27 9.48 15.51
N PHE A 7 -12.18 10.13 16.25
CA PHE A 7 -12.70 9.64 17.52
C PHE A 7 -13.76 8.54 17.35
N LEU A 8 -14.55 8.58 16.27
CA LEU A 8 -15.65 7.65 16.01
C LEU A 8 -15.27 6.43 15.17
N PHE A 9 -14.27 6.55 14.28
CA PHE A 9 -13.94 5.52 13.29
C PHE A 9 -12.49 5.01 13.33
N GLY A 10 -11.65 5.56 14.21
CA GLY A 10 -10.20 5.33 14.20
C GLY A 10 -9.50 6.24 13.19
N GLU A 11 -8.16 6.32 13.27
CA GLU A 11 -7.38 7.06 12.27
C GLU A 11 -7.44 6.31 10.93
N GLU A 12 -7.79 7.03 9.85
CA GLU A 12 -7.90 6.47 8.51
C GLU A 12 -6.51 6.05 8.01
N THR A 13 -6.41 4.83 7.48
CA THR A 13 -5.17 4.29 6.90
C THR A 13 -5.41 4.05 5.41
N CYS A 14 -4.57 4.61 4.55
CA CYS A 14 -4.68 4.41 3.11
C CYS A 14 -3.44 3.68 2.59
N PHE A 15 -3.66 2.73 1.68
CA PHE A 15 -2.61 2.09 0.91
C PHE A 15 -2.82 2.31 -0.57
N THR A 16 -1.73 2.53 -1.30
CA THR A 16 -1.72 2.49 -2.76
C THR A 16 -0.80 1.38 -3.22
N ILE A 17 -1.32 0.51 -4.09
CA ILE A 17 -0.59 -0.61 -4.69
C ILE A 17 -0.32 -0.27 -6.14
N HIS A 18 0.95 -0.06 -6.47
CA HIS A 18 1.40 0.19 -7.83
C HIS A 18 2.00 -1.07 -8.45
N GLY A 19 1.64 -1.38 -9.69
CA GLY A 19 2.19 -2.53 -10.42
C GLY A 19 1.50 -2.76 -11.76
N TYR A 20 1.90 -3.83 -12.44
CA TYR A 20 1.38 -4.21 -13.76
C TYR A 20 0.70 -5.58 -13.72
N PRO A 21 -0.32 -5.86 -14.58
CA PRO A 21 -1.16 -7.06 -14.47
C PRO A 21 -0.39 -8.38 -14.52
N SER A 22 0.66 -8.46 -15.36
CA SER A 22 1.44 -9.67 -15.54
C SER A 22 2.37 -10.01 -14.36
N CYS A 23 2.42 -9.19 -13.32
CA CYS A 23 3.25 -9.39 -12.13
C CYS A 23 2.49 -10.24 -11.07
N PRO A 24 2.93 -11.48 -10.77
CA PRO A 24 2.21 -12.33 -9.82
C PRO A 24 2.13 -11.74 -8.41
N TYR A 25 3.17 -10.99 -7.98
CA TYR A 25 3.19 -10.37 -6.66
C TYR A 25 2.25 -9.17 -6.56
N TYR A 26 2.02 -8.44 -7.65
CA TYR A 26 1.02 -7.37 -7.72
C TYR A 26 -0.39 -7.91 -7.57
N GLN A 27 -0.72 -8.97 -8.31
CA GLN A 27 -2.01 -9.66 -8.18
C GLN A 27 -2.27 -10.16 -6.75
N ARG A 28 -1.23 -10.65 -6.08
CA ARG A 28 -1.31 -11.06 -4.67
C ARG A 28 -1.46 -9.88 -3.72
N ALA A 29 -0.81 -8.75 -4.01
CA ALA A 29 -0.94 -7.53 -3.23
C ALA A 29 -2.34 -6.95 -3.33
N ILE A 30 -2.94 -6.91 -4.53
CA ILE A 30 -4.34 -6.49 -4.73
C ILE A 30 -5.27 -7.35 -3.88
N LYS A 31 -5.21 -8.69 -4.00
CA LYS A 31 -6.05 -9.60 -3.21
C LYS A 31 -5.89 -9.41 -1.70
N LEU A 32 -4.66 -9.16 -1.25
CA LEU A 32 -4.39 -8.86 0.16
C LEU A 32 -5.02 -7.51 0.56
N GLY A 33 -4.88 -6.49 -0.27
CA GLY A 33 -5.47 -5.18 -0.09
C GLY A 33 -6.99 -5.24 0.01
N ASP A 34 -7.64 -5.94 -0.91
CA ASP A 34 -9.09 -6.15 -0.91
C ASP A 34 -9.57 -6.81 0.39
N ALA A 35 -8.87 -7.87 0.84
CA ALA A 35 -9.20 -8.55 2.08
C ALA A 35 -9.05 -7.64 3.31
N ILE A 36 -8.03 -6.76 3.31
CA ILE A 36 -7.81 -5.79 4.38
C ILE A 36 -8.91 -4.73 4.38
N GLU A 37 -9.22 -4.12 3.23
CA GLU A 37 -10.24 -3.09 3.12
C GLU A 37 -11.63 -3.63 3.53
N GLN A 38 -12.00 -4.82 3.05
CA GLN A 38 -13.26 -5.46 3.43
C GLN A 38 -13.34 -5.77 4.93
N GLY A 39 -12.21 -6.11 5.55
CA GLY A 39 -12.14 -6.45 6.98
C GLY A 39 -12.13 -5.23 7.92
N ASN A 40 -11.83 -4.04 7.43
CA ASN A 40 -11.52 -2.87 8.25
C ASN A 40 -12.22 -1.60 7.73
N LYS A 41 -13.10 -1.01 8.56
CA LYS A 41 -13.92 0.16 8.16
C LYS A 41 -13.12 1.45 7.91
N ASN A 42 -11.91 1.54 8.45
CA ASN A 42 -11.05 2.72 8.40
C ASN A 42 -9.81 2.53 7.52
N ILE A 43 -9.74 1.43 6.76
CA ILE A 43 -8.64 1.20 5.82
C ILE A 43 -9.17 1.34 4.40
N LYS A 44 -8.45 2.09 3.57
CA LYS A 44 -8.71 2.24 2.14
C LYS A 44 -7.55 1.71 1.33
N VAL A 45 -7.85 0.98 0.27
CA VAL A 45 -6.82 0.47 -0.64
C VAL A 45 -7.12 0.91 -2.06
N THR A 46 -6.18 1.64 -2.66
CA THR A 46 -6.22 2.04 -4.06
C THR A 46 -5.24 1.18 -4.86
N VAL A 47 -5.67 0.78 -6.05
CA VAL A 47 -4.83 0.05 -7.00
C VAL A 47 -4.52 1.01 -8.14
N ASN A 48 -3.23 1.18 -8.44
CA ASN A 48 -2.75 1.99 -9.54
C ASN A 48 -1.97 1.10 -10.51
N GLU A 49 -2.58 0.81 -11.65
CA GLU A 49 -1.95 0.03 -12.68
C GLU A 49 -0.96 0.90 -13.48
N VAL A 50 0.23 0.35 -13.70
CA VAL A 50 1.31 1.00 -14.45
C VAL A 50 1.69 0.07 -15.60
N ASP A 51 2.02 0.61 -16.76
CA ASP A 51 2.51 -0.19 -17.87
C ASP A 51 3.86 -0.85 -17.52
N LYS A 52 4.03 -2.12 -17.91
CA LYS A 52 5.22 -2.89 -17.54
C LYS A 52 6.49 -2.27 -18.12
N GLU A 53 6.39 -1.74 -19.33
CA GLU A 53 7.45 -1.07 -20.07
C GLU A 53 7.89 0.23 -19.37
N GLU A 54 6.96 0.89 -18.68
CA GLU A 54 7.20 2.14 -17.94
C GLU A 54 7.60 1.90 -16.48
N TRP A 55 7.54 0.66 -15.98
CA TRP A 55 7.71 0.34 -14.57
C TRP A 55 9.00 0.91 -13.96
N LYS A 56 10.11 0.87 -14.69
CA LYS A 56 11.39 1.39 -14.21
C LYS A 56 11.34 2.91 -14.04
N GLU A 57 10.84 3.63 -15.03
CA GLU A 57 10.71 5.08 -14.98
C GLU A 57 9.71 5.51 -13.91
N PHE A 58 8.61 4.78 -13.77
CA PHE A 58 7.64 4.96 -12.69
C PHE A 58 8.32 4.85 -11.32
N LEU A 59 9.11 3.80 -11.07
CA LEU A 59 9.81 3.62 -9.79
C LEU A 59 10.78 4.78 -9.49
N GLU A 60 11.51 5.26 -10.50
CA GLU A 60 12.43 6.38 -10.35
C GLU A 60 11.71 7.66 -9.92
N LYS A 61 10.53 7.93 -10.51
CA LYS A 61 9.70 9.09 -10.17
C LYS A 61 9.00 8.94 -8.82
N GLU A 62 8.30 7.83 -8.60
CA GLU A 62 7.48 7.62 -7.40
C GLU A 62 8.34 7.50 -6.14
N SER A 63 9.58 6.99 -6.25
CA SER A 63 10.49 6.90 -5.09
C SER A 63 10.95 8.27 -4.56
N VAL A 64 10.77 9.36 -5.32
CA VAL A 64 11.12 10.71 -4.88
C VAL A 64 10.18 11.12 -3.75
N GLY A 65 10.76 11.44 -2.59
CA GLY A 65 9.99 11.85 -1.40
C GLY A 65 9.53 10.71 -0.49
N LEU A 66 9.56 9.45 -0.95
CA LEU A 66 9.16 8.28 -0.14
C LEU A 66 10.24 7.76 0.83
N GLY A 67 11.35 8.49 0.97
CA GLY A 67 12.46 8.14 1.86
C GLY A 67 13.53 7.22 1.25
N GLN A 68 14.63 7.01 1.98
CA GLN A 68 15.81 6.30 1.44
C GLN A 68 15.56 4.84 1.07
N ARG A 69 14.61 4.16 1.75
CA ARG A 69 14.28 2.76 1.46
C ARG A 69 13.63 2.59 0.07
N ALA A 70 12.83 3.56 -0.37
CA ALA A 70 12.15 3.51 -1.65
C ALA A 70 13.15 3.47 -2.82
N LYS A 71 14.24 4.23 -2.72
CA LYS A 71 15.28 4.35 -3.76
C LYS A 71 15.92 3.02 -4.17
N TYR A 72 15.95 2.03 -3.26
CA TYR A 72 16.55 0.73 -3.52
C TYR A 72 15.53 -0.32 -3.98
N HIS A 73 14.25 0.04 -4.05
CA HIS A 73 13.22 -0.84 -4.56
C HIS A 73 13.25 -0.89 -6.09
N GLN A 74 13.25 -2.09 -6.66
CA GLN A 74 13.43 -2.31 -8.10
C GLN A 74 12.44 -3.34 -8.65
N THR A 75 11.57 -3.88 -7.80
CA THR A 75 10.69 -5.02 -8.13
C THR A 75 9.23 -4.58 -8.15
N CYS A 76 8.36 -5.40 -8.72
CA CYS A 76 6.92 -5.18 -8.64
C CYS A 76 6.30 -6.08 -7.55
N PRO A 77 5.30 -5.61 -6.79
CA PRO A 77 4.72 -4.26 -6.78
C PRO A 77 5.45 -3.29 -5.84
N MET A 78 5.15 -2.00 -5.95
CA MET A 78 5.46 -0.98 -4.94
C MET A 78 4.20 -0.69 -4.13
N VAL A 79 4.30 -0.74 -2.80
CA VAL A 79 3.22 -0.39 -1.88
C VAL A 79 3.60 0.86 -1.10
N VAL A 80 2.67 1.81 -1.03
CA VAL A 80 2.79 3.09 -0.32
C VAL A 80 1.66 3.18 0.70
N GLU A 81 1.97 3.67 1.90
CA GLU A 81 0.99 3.99 2.95
C GLU A 81 0.86 5.52 3.05
N GLY A 82 -0.36 6.05 3.14
CA GLY A 82 -0.61 7.49 3.32
C GLY A 82 -1.85 7.96 2.55
N CYS A 83 -2.70 8.75 3.19
CA CYS A 83 -3.95 9.25 2.59
C CYS A 83 -3.76 10.57 1.83
N THR A 84 -2.64 11.26 2.06
CA THR A 84 -2.27 12.53 1.43
C THR A 84 -0.83 12.46 0.96
N ASP A 85 -0.44 13.30 0.00
CA ASP A 85 0.93 13.29 -0.52
C ASP A 85 1.98 13.51 0.58
N ASP A 86 1.72 14.40 1.53
CA ASP A 86 2.62 14.69 2.65
C ASP A 86 2.74 13.55 3.68
N SER A 87 1.79 12.61 3.69
CA SER A 87 1.78 11.46 4.60
C SER A 87 2.26 10.17 3.96
N LYS A 88 2.62 10.21 2.67
CA LYS A 88 3.07 9.02 1.93
C LYS A 88 4.39 8.49 2.49
N ALA A 89 4.42 7.20 2.75
CA ALA A 89 5.57 6.46 3.20
C ALA A 89 5.69 5.14 2.44
N PHE A 90 6.91 4.81 2.01
CA PHE A 90 7.17 3.53 1.36
C PHE A 90 7.02 2.35 2.33
N VAL A 91 6.16 1.40 1.98
CA VAL A 91 5.98 0.15 2.71
C VAL A 91 7.02 -0.88 2.24
N GLY A 92 7.10 -1.11 0.93
CA GLY A 92 7.88 -2.20 0.35
C GLY A 92 7.19 -2.87 -0.83
N GLY A 93 7.55 -4.14 -1.06
CA GLY A 93 6.85 -5.01 -1.99
C GLY A 93 5.75 -5.84 -1.32
N PHE A 94 5.26 -6.86 -2.01
CA PHE A 94 4.21 -7.75 -1.48
C PHE A 94 4.57 -8.36 -0.12
N SER A 95 5.80 -8.86 0.05
CA SER A 95 6.23 -9.49 1.30
C SER A 95 6.21 -8.52 2.48
N ASP A 96 6.62 -7.27 2.26
CA ASP A 96 6.59 -6.23 3.28
C ASP A 96 5.15 -5.87 3.65
N PHE A 97 4.28 -5.71 2.65
CA PHE A 97 2.88 -5.42 2.87
C PHE A 97 2.16 -6.53 3.65
N LEU A 98 2.42 -7.80 3.32
CA LEU A 98 1.92 -8.95 4.07
C LEU A 98 2.43 -8.96 5.51
N ASN A 99 3.72 -8.72 5.71
CA ASN A 99 4.32 -8.70 7.04
C ASN A 99 3.77 -7.56 7.90
N GLN A 100 3.61 -6.37 7.33
CA GLN A 100 3.01 -5.21 8.01
C GLN A 100 1.55 -5.49 8.37
N SER A 101 0.78 -6.05 7.45
CA SER A 101 -0.64 -6.38 7.66
C SER A 101 -0.84 -7.40 8.78
N LYS A 102 0.05 -8.39 8.89
CA LYS A 102 0.09 -9.34 10.01
C LYS A 102 0.46 -8.65 11.32
N LYS A 103 1.56 -7.88 11.33
CA LYS A 103 2.03 -7.16 12.53
C LYS A 103 0.99 -6.21 13.11
N ARG A 104 0.18 -5.58 12.24
CA ARG A 104 -0.89 -4.65 12.63
C ARG A 104 -2.27 -5.29 12.75
N ASN A 105 -2.37 -6.63 12.62
CA ASN A 105 -3.61 -7.40 12.73
C ASN A 105 -4.74 -6.94 11.80
N TYR A 106 -4.42 -6.50 10.58
CA TYR A 106 -5.43 -6.11 9.60
C TYR A 106 -6.18 -7.30 9.00
N LEU A 107 -5.52 -8.45 8.95
CA LEU A 107 -6.14 -9.71 8.57
C LEU A 107 -6.90 -10.26 9.77
N LYS A 108 -8.22 -10.07 9.80
CA LYS A 108 -9.06 -10.74 10.78
C LYS A 108 -9.06 -12.23 10.48
N SER A 109 -8.54 -13.02 11.41
CA SER A 109 -8.76 -14.47 11.39
C SER A 109 -10.27 -14.69 11.48
N ASN A 110 -10.87 -15.28 10.45
CA ASN A 110 -12.21 -15.85 10.57
C ASN A 110 -12.15 -16.86 11.73
N LYS A 111 -12.74 -16.49 12.87
CA LYS A 111 -13.12 -17.43 13.92
C LYS A 111 -14.54 -17.89 13.63
#